data_AF-A0A1D2N4E8-F1
#
_entry.id   AF-A0A1D2N4E8-F1
#
_cell.length_a   1.000
_cell.length_b   1.000
_cell.length_c   1.000
_cell.angle_alpha   90.00
_cell.angle_beta   90.00
_cell.angle_gamma   90.00
#
_symmetry.space_group_name_H-M   'P 1'
#
loop_
_entity.id
_entity.type
_entity.pdbx_description
1 polymer ?
#
loop_
_entity_poly.entity_id
_entity_poly.type
_entity_poly.pdbx_seq_one_letter_code
_entity_poly.pdbx_strand_id
1 'polypeptide(L)'
;MDNEEEQEFFSGSEDEGDEINGDHPNSKSVASATEAGDVNNEDAVDNTKAFPLHKAAFEDNRNELETLLDQGLDIAQKDVHGNTALHIALMLGHSECANQLLNRNAPVKARNLNGWSSLAEGVSYGNRHMITALLSKSREQLKQQMSSRRPHLIKALERIQDFYMELKWDFQSWVPLVSRILPSDICKIHKKGSSIRLDTTLVDFNDMKWERGDISFLFRGNLTNRKIRNNNNGNSLVVMDNAAKAYQLMSHRTTMPDSDEEVNLLMSTDIIVAQLVTKDVEFTRSQSGWIFREDKRETVGQFHADVYGVQGINLETKKRREHLTEEDLAKNKEPVLETLTKTNPESRFCDEMEDLVIRPSLPKPPKPKATWEEYIRAVPGSPPHLGRPLNSKVSSKAFKATLAMSEDFPMTVEMLLNILEVVTPFKHLKKLREFVTMKLPPGFPVKIEIPILPTITAKITFQEFAFRDDLKEELFEIPPDYEECLNRFAGL
;
A
#
# COMPACT_ATOMS: atom_id res chain seq x y z
N MET A 1 22.53 63.04 -1.87
CA MET A 1 23.90 62.64 -1.53
C MET A 1 23.90 62.54 -0.02
N ASP A 2 24.03 61.30 0.45
CA ASP A 2 24.52 60.84 1.76
C ASP A 2 23.71 61.30 2.98
N ASN A 3 23.43 60.53 4.03
CA ASN A 3 23.62 59.13 4.42
C ASN A 3 22.81 58.98 5.74
N GLU A 4 22.84 57.80 6.35
CA GLU A 4 22.55 57.52 7.78
C GLU A 4 21.07 57.46 8.21
N GLU A 5 20.53 56.30 8.58
CA GLU A 5 20.74 55.47 9.81
C GLU A 5 19.84 55.89 11.00
N GLU A 6 19.26 54.85 11.59
CA GLU A 6 18.70 54.73 12.94
C GLU A 6 17.48 55.57 13.35
N GLN A 7 16.41 54.85 13.72
CA GLN A 7 15.71 55.15 14.99
C GLN A 7 14.94 53.92 15.48
N GLU A 8 15.49 53.32 16.54
CA GLU A 8 14.75 52.55 17.54
C GLU A 8 13.67 53.41 18.20
N PHE A 9 12.54 52.81 18.55
CA PHE A 9 11.70 53.35 19.62
C PHE A 9 11.15 52.20 20.48
N PHE A 10 11.51 52.29 21.77
CA PHE A 10 11.08 51.47 22.90
C PHE A 10 9.64 51.78 23.33
N SER A 11 8.91 50.75 23.77
CA SER A 11 8.09 50.68 25.01
C SER A 11 7.39 49.31 25.00
N GLY A 12 7.41 48.46 26.02
CA GLY A 12 7.65 48.64 27.45
C GLY A 12 6.39 48.24 28.20
N SER A 13 6.33 47.00 28.68
CA SER A 13 5.64 46.61 29.91
C SER A 13 5.97 45.15 30.26
N GLU A 14 6.83 45.02 31.26
CA GLU A 14 7.09 43.84 32.09
C GLU A 14 5.81 43.46 32.87
N ASP A 15 5.57 42.16 33.11
CA ASP A 15 5.57 41.64 34.48
C ASP A 15 5.59 40.09 34.49
N GLU A 16 6.62 39.58 35.17
CA GLU A 16 6.76 38.39 36.03
C GLU A 16 5.58 37.38 36.05
N GLY A 17 5.79 36.06 35.93
CA GLY A 17 6.83 35.26 36.56
C GLY A 17 6.20 34.50 37.73
N ASP A 18 5.96 33.19 37.56
CA ASP A 18 6.02 32.23 38.66
C ASP A 18 6.11 30.79 38.11
N GLU A 19 7.33 30.26 38.21
CA GLU A 19 7.62 28.82 38.21
C GLU A 19 7.16 28.22 39.54
N ILE A 20 6.54 27.04 39.52
CA ILE A 20 6.89 26.00 40.50
C ILE A 20 6.67 24.60 39.93
N ASN A 21 7.73 23.82 40.15
CA ASN A 21 7.98 22.44 39.74
C ASN A 21 6.98 21.40 40.25
N GLY A 22 6.86 20.31 39.49
CA GLY A 22 6.30 19.04 39.93
C GLY A 22 6.76 17.89 39.04
N ASP A 23 7.78 17.18 39.51
CA ASP A 23 8.40 15.97 38.97
C ASP A 23 7.44 14.93 38.35
N HIS A 24 7.85 14.31 37.24
CA HIS A 24 7.96 12.85 37.19
C HIS A 24 8.86 12.35 36.02
N PRO A 25 9.59 11.23 36.21
CA PRO A 25 10.79 10.91 35.44
C PRO A 25 10.62 9.86 34.33
N ASN A 26 11.41 10.07 33.28
CA ASN A 26 12.18 9.14 32.45
C ASN A 26 11.76 7.65 32.28
N SER A 27 11.58 7.29 31.00
CA SER A 27 12.07 6.07 30.30
C SER A 27 12.11 4.71 31.01
N LYS A 28 11.40 3.72 30.44
CA LYS A 28 11.74 2.28 30.25
C LYS A 28 10.41 1.56 29.92
N SER A 29 10.31 0.56 29.07
CA SER A 29 11.22 -0.16 28.20
C SER A 29 10.35 -0.94 27.23
N VAL A 30 10.78 -1.02 25.99
CA VAL A 30 10.28 -1.94 24.97
C VAL A 30 10.54 -3.37 25.46
N ALA A 31 9.53 -4.23 25.49
CA ALA A 31 9.70 -5.67 25.67
C ALA A 31 9.45 -6.36 24.32
N SER A 32 10.56 -6.80 23.70
CA SER A 32 10.58 -7.83 22.67
C SER A 32 10.21 -9.17 23.31
N ALA A 33 9.29 -9.92 22.71
CA ALA A 33 9.04 -11.31 23.09
C ALA A 33 9.48 -12.24 21.96
N THR A 34 10.67 -12.83 22.14
CA THR A 34 11.07 -14.12 21.59
C THR A 34 11.52 -14.99 22.76
N GLU A 35 10.86 -16.14 22.90
CA GLU A 35 11.36 -17.46 23.34
C GLU A 35 10.35 -18.20 24.22
N ALA A 36 10.18 -19.48 23.85
CA ALA A 36 9.33 -20.44 24.53
C ALA A 36 9.98 -20.87 25.85
N GLY A 37 9.21 -20.78 26.95
CA GLY A 37 9.57 -21.29 28.26
C GLY A 37 8.31 -21.39 29.11
N ASP A 38 8.01 -22.60 29.55
CA ASP A 38 6.87 -23.02 30.36
C ASP A 38 6.80 -22.25 31.70
N VAL A 39 5.72 -21.52 31.96
CA VAL A 39 5.43 -20.93 33.29
C VAL A 39 3.92 -20.78 33.52
N ASN A 40 3.51 -21.20 34.70
CA ASN A 40 2.15 -21.33 35.20
C ASN A 40 1.29 -20.05 35.07
N ASN A 41 0.02 -20.31 34.77
CA ASN A 41 -1.04 -19.37 34.43
C ASN A 41 -1.81 -18.93 35.69
N GLU A 42 -1.43 -17.83 36.35
CA GLU A 42 -2.22 -17.23 37.44
C GLU A 42 -2.31 -15.69 37.45
N ASP A 43 -2.05 -14.99 36.34
CA ASP A 43 -2.31 -13.53 36.22
C ASP A 43 -2.86 -13.15 34.83
N ALA A 44 -3.92 -13.84 34.38
CA ALA A 44 -4.64 -13.43 33.18
C ALA A 44 -5.38 -12.12 33.45
N VAL A 45 -4.81 -10.98 33.02
CA VAL A 45 -5.49 -9.69 32.95
C VAL A 45 -6.87 -9.89 32.34
N ASP A 46 -7.93 -9.46 33.04
CA ASP A 46 -9.32 -9.60 32.59
C ASP A 46 -9.58 -8.72 31.35
N ASN A 47 -9.16 -9.23 30.19
CA ASN A 47 -9.28 -8.57 28.89
C ASN A 47 -10.74 -8.43 28.45
N THR A 48 -11.70 -9.04 29.15
CA THR A 48 -13.13 -9.01 28.78
C THR A 48 -13.72 -7.60 28.84
N LYS A 49 -13.18 -6.72 29.70
CA LYS A 49 -13.60 -5.31 29.85
C LYS A 49 -12.80 -4.32 29.00
N ALA A 50 -11.71 -4.77 28.35
CA ALA A 50 -10.77 -3.87 27.68
C ALA A 50 -11.22 -3.43 26.26
N PHE A 51 -12.24 -4.10 25.69
CA PHE A 51 -12.65 -3.90 24.29
C PHE A 51 -14.19 -3.74 24.15
N PRO A 52 -14.80 -2.69 24.72
CA PRO A 52 -16.25 -2.52 24.73
C PRO A 52 -16.85 -2.30 23.32
N LEU A 53 -16.15 -1.59 22.42
CA LEU A 53 -16.60 -1.43 21.02
C LEU A 53 -16.69 -2.77 20.28
N HIS A 54 -15.71 -3.65 20.49
CA HIS A 54 -15.68 -4.98 19.90
C HIS A 54 -16.78 -5.87 20.45
N LYS A 55 -17.03 -5.81 21.77
CA LYS A 55 -18.13 -6.53 22.41
C LYS A 55 -19.49 -6.08 21.85
N ALA A 56 -19.75 -4.78 21.79
CA ALA A 56 -21.00 -4.26 21.24
C ALA A 56 -21.19 -4.67 19.76
N ALA A 57 -20.11 -4.64 18.97
CA ALA A 57 -20.13 -5.15 17.60
C ALA A 57 -20.35 -6.68 17.52
N PHE A 58 -19.83 -7.44 18.48
CA PHE A 58 -20.01 -8.89 18.58
C PHE A 58 -21.45 -9.28 18.90
N GLU A 59 -22.11 -8.50 19.76
CA GLU A 59 -23.48 -8.76 20.23
C GLU A 59 -24.58 -8.14 19.33
N ASP A 60 -24.20 -7.43 18.26
CA ASP A 60 -25.07 -6.58 17.43
C ASP A 60 -25.83 -5.51 18.24
N ASN A 61 -25.22 -5.01 19.33
CA ASN A 61 -25.83 -3.99 20.19
C ASN A 61 -25.55 -2.58 19.66
N ARG A 62 -26.37 -2.15 18.70
CA ARG A 62 -26.26 -0.88 17.98
C ARG A 62 -26.33 0.36 18.88
N ASN A 63 -27.17 0.32 19.92
CA ASN A 63 -27.38 1.45 20.82
C ASN A 63 -26.17 1.65 21.74
N GLU A 64 -25.65 0.55 22.27
CA GLU A 64 -24.43 0.57 23.08
C GLU A 64 -23.23 0.98 22.22
N LEU A 65 -23.11 0.44 21.00
CA LEU A 65 -22.06 0.81 20.06
C LEU A 65 -22.06 2.32 19.76
N GLU A 66 -23.23 2.89 19.47
CA GLU A 66 -23.37 4.34 19.26
C GLU A 66 -22.98 5.16 20.49
N THR A 67 -23.45 4.76 21.67
CA THR A 67 -23.10 5.41 22.95
C THR A 67 -21.60 5.39 23.20
N LEU A 68 -20.93 4.26 22.97
CA LEU A 68 -19.49 4.11 23.13
C LEU A 68 -18.70 4.95 22.11
N LEU A 69 -19.20 5.07 20.88
CA LEU A 69 -18.60 5.93 19.85
C LEU A 69 -18.75 7.41 20.21
N ASP A 70 -19.84 7.81 20.86
CA ASP A 70 -20.04 9.18 21.35
C ASP A 70 -19.14 9.54 22.54
N GLN A 71 -18.75 8.55 23.34
CA GLN A 71 -17.77 8.71 24.41
C GLN A 71 -16.33 8.90 23.89
N GLY A 72 -16.10 8.83 22.57
CA GLY A 72 -14.80 9.08 21.96
C GLY A 72 -13.80 7.94 22.11
N LEU A 73 -14.27 6.70 22.30
CA LEU A 73 -13.40 5.53 22.33
C LEU A 73 -12.64 5.38 21.00
N ASP A 74 -11.42 4.86 21.07
CA ASP A 74 -10.57 4.66 19.90
C ASP A 74 -11.17 3.61 18.96
N ILE A 75 -11.75 4.08 17.86
CA ILE A 75 -12.35 3.24 16.81
C ILE A 75 -11.31 2.39 16.06
N ALA A 76 -10.03 2.76 16.13
CA ALA A 76 -8.93 2.02 15.53
C ALA A 76 -8.30 0.99 16.50
N GLN A 77 -8.78 0.92 17.75
CA GLN A 77 -8.29 -0.03 18.73
C GLN A 77 -8.39 -1.45 18.20
N LYS A 78 -7.32 -2.22 18.41
CA LYS A 78 -7.24 -3.63 18.05
C LYS A 78 -7.39 -4.49 19.29
N ASP A 79 -8.18 -5.56 19.17
CA ASP A 79 -8.28 -6.60 20.20
C ASP A 79 -7.05 -7.51 20.22
N VAL A 80 -7.07 -8.53 21.08
CA VAL A 80 -6.00 -9.53 21.24
C VAL A 80 -5.71 -10.34 19.96
N HIS A 81 -6.61 -10.33 18.98
CA HIS A 81 -6.44 -10.97 17.67
C HIS A 81 -6.09 -9.97 16.56
N GLY A 82 -5.87 -8.70 16.92
CA GLY A 82 -5.59 -7.61 15.99
C GLY A 82 -6.83 -7.09 15.25
N ASN A 83 -8.02 -7.59 15.55
CA ASN A 83 -9.26 -7.18 14.91
C ASN A 83 -9.69 -5.82 15.48
N THR A 84 -10.20 -4.95 14.62
CA THR A 84 -10.95 -3.76 15.05
C THR A 84 -12.43 -4.13 15.23
N ALA A 85 -13.22 -3.28 15.89
CA ALA A 85 -14.67 -3.50 15.99
C ALA A 85 -15.34 -3.66 14.59
N LEU A 86 -14.80 -3.00 13.56
CA LEU A 86 -15.27 -3.15 12.18
C LEU A 86 -15.01 -4.55 11.63
N HIS A 87 -13.86 -5.18 11.94
CA HIS A 87 -13.63 -6.58 11.55
C HIS A 87 -14.69 -7.49 12.17
N ILE A 88 -14.97 -7.33 13.47
CA ILE A 88 -15.95 -8.15 14.19
C ILE A 88 -17.34 -8.03 13.55
N ALA A 89 -17.81 -6.80 13.33
CA ALA A 89 -19.10 -6.54 12.70
C ALA A 89 -19.20 -7.18 11.29
N LEU A 90 -18.13 -7.11 10.49
CA LEU A 90 -18.10 -7.68 9.15
C LEU A 90 -18.07 -9.22 9.16
N MET A 91 -17.23 -9.84 9.99
CA MET A 91 -17.15 -11.30 10.11
C MET A 91 -18.49 -11.92 10.55
N LEU A 92 -19.23 -11.23 11.42
CA LEU A 92 -20.54 -11.68 11.91
C LEU A 92 -21.72 -11.27 11.02
N GLY A 93 -21.48 -10.41 10.00
CA GLY A 93 -22.53 -9.92 9.12
C GLY A 93 -23.47 -8.89 9.76
N HIS A 94 -23.02 -8.19 10.79
CA HIS A 94 -23.74 -7.12 11.48
C HIS A 94 -23.62 -5.81 10.69
N SER A 95 -24.31 -5.73 9.55
CA SER A 95 -24.18 -4.65 8.58
C SER A 95 -24.44 -3.27 9.18
N GLU A 96 -25.39 -3.14 10.09
CA GLU A 96 -25.75 -1.85 10.71
C GLU A 96 -24.68 -1.37 11.68
N CYS A 97 -24.12 -2.25 12.52
CA CYS A 97 -22.97 -1.95 13.35
C CYS A 97 -21.76 -1.54 12.48
N ALA A 98 -21.51 -2.27 11.39
CA ALA A 98 -20.45 -1.92 10.44
C ALA A 98 -20.66 -0.53 9.82
N ASN A 99 -21.89 -0.19 9.42
CA ASN A 99 -22.21 1.14 8.88
C ASN A 99 -22.02 2.26 9.92
N GLN A 100 -22.42 2.06 11.18
CA GLN A 100 -22.15 3.03 12.26
C GLN A 100 -20.65 3.29 12.42
N LEU A 101 -19.84 2.22 12.43
CA LEU A 101 -18.38 2.32 12.51
C LEU A 101 -17.78 3.03 11.30
N LEU A 102 -18.25 2.74 10.08
CA LEU A 102 -17.79 3.42 8.86
C LEU A 102 -18.16 4.91 8.86
N ASN A 103 -19.35 5.26 9.36
CA ASN A 103 -19.78 6.66 9.50
C ASN A 103 -18.87 7.44 10.46
N ARG A 104 -18.32 6.77 11.48
CA ARG A 104 -17.30 7.33 12.40
C ARG A 104 -15.86 7.15 11.93
N ASN A 105 -15.67 6.88 10.64
CA ASN A 105 -14.36 6.76 9.98
C ASN A 105 -13.48 5.59 10.45
N ALA A 106 -14.08 4.46 10.83
CA ALA A 106 -13.33 3.24 11.17
C ALA A 106 -12.36 2.82 10.04
N PRO A 107 -11.13 2.39 10.35
CA PRO A 107 -10.11 2.15 9.33
C PRO A 107 -10.44 0.89 8.49
N VAL A 108 -10.68 1.09 7.18
CA VAL A 108 -11.06 -0.01 6.25
C VAL A 108 -9.85 -0.85 5.83
N LYS A 109 -8.67 -0.25 5.81
CA LYS A 109 -7.40 -0.90 5.43
C LYS A 109 -6.61 -1.45 6.62
N ALA A 110 -7.11 -1.29 7.86
CA ALA A 110 -6.47 -1.90 9.03
C ALA A 110 -6.42 -3.42 8.86
N ARG A 111 -5.29 -4.05 9.20
CA ARG A 111 -5.09 -5.49 9.13
C ARG A 111 -5.09 -6.13 10.51
N ASN A 112 -5.74 -7.28 10.64
CA ASN A 112 -5.67 -8.13 11.83
C ASN A 112 -4.36 -8.92 11.93
N LEU A 113 -4.16 -9.70 13.01
CA LEU A 113 -2.93 -10.51 13.17
C LEU A 113 -2.77 -11.57 12.07
N ASN A 114 -3.88 -11.98 11.46
CA ASN A 114 -3.87 -12.88 10.31
C ASN A 114 -3.56 -12.17 8.98
N GLY A 115 -3.41 -10.84 8.98
CA GLY A 115 -3.06 -10.04 7.81
C GLY A 115 -4.25 -9.64 6.93
N TRP A 116 -5.48 -10.02 7.28
CA TRP A 116 -6.69 -9.65 6.54
C TRP A 116 -7.13 -8.23 6.91
N SER A 117 -7.56 -7.45 5.91
CA SER A 117 -8.13 -6.14 6.15
C SER A 117 -9.63 -6.20 6.39
N SER A 118 -10.22 -5.14 6.96
CA SER A 118 -11.67 -5.00 7.08
C SER A 118 -12.36 -5.19 5.71
N LEU A 119 -11.82 -4.60 4.63
CA LEU A 119 -12.34 -4.84 3.27
C LEU A 119 -12.31 -6.33 2.87
N ALA A 120 -11.24 -7.05 3.18
CA ALA A 120 -11.15 -8.48 2.88
C ALA A 120 -12.21 -9.30 3.64
N GLU A 121 -12.46 -8.98 4.91
CA GLU A 121 -13.55 -9.60 5.68
C GLU A 121 -14.93 -9.25 5.10
N GLY A 122 -15.11 -8.01 4.63
CA GLY A 122 -16.34 -7.60 3.94
C GLY A 122 -16.59 -8.35 2.62
N VAL A 123 -15.54 -8.63 1.85
CA VAL A 123 -15.65 -9.46 0.63
C VAL A 123 -15.98 -10.91 0.99
N SER A 124 -15.36 -11.46 2.05
CA SER A 124 -15.68 -12.81 2.56
C SER A 124 -17.13 -12.94 3.03
N TYR A 125 -17.67 -11.89 3.69
CA TYR A 125 -19.09 -11.81 4.03
C TYR A 125 -19.98 -11.86 2.78
N GLY A 126 -19.57 -11.19 1.71
CA GLY A 126 -20.20 -11.26 0.38
C GLY A 126 -21.49 -10.45 0.25
N ASN A 127 -21.68 -9.42 1.08
CA ASN A 127 -22.78 -8.47 0.92
C ASN A 127 -22.36 -7.31 0.02
N ARG A 128 -23.04 -7.17 -1.13
CA ARG A 128 -22.70 -6.15 -2.13
C ARG A 128 -22.70 -4.74 -1.56
N HIS A 129 -23.77 -4.35 -0.91
CA HIS A 129 -23.92 -2.98 -0.40
C HIS A 129 -22.85 -2.64 0.64
N MET A 130 -22.47 -3.60 1.48
CA MET A 130 -21.39 -3.42 2.43
C MET A 130 -20.03 -3.31 1.74
N ILE A 131 -19.75 -4.13 0.72
CA ILE A 131 -18.51 -4.02 -0.07
C ILE A 131 -18.44 -2.65 -0.76
N THR A 132 -19.54 -2.18 -1.37
CA THR A 132 -19.64 -0.85 -1.97
C THR A 132 -19.36 0.26 -0.96
N ALA A 133 -19.93 0.15 0.26
CA ALA A 133 -19.70 1.11 1.33
C ALA A 133 -18.23 1.12 1.79
N LEU A 134 -17.62 -0.06 1.96
CA LEU A 134 -16.21 -0.20 2.33
C LEU A 134 -15.27 0.38 1.26
N LEU A 135 -15.53 0.11 -0.02
CA LEU A 135 -14.76 0.65 -1.14
C LEU A 135 -14.86 2.18 -1.20
N SER A 136 -16.07 2.71 -1.06
CA SER A 136 -16.32 4.16 -1.02
C SER A 136 -15.58 4.81 0.14
N LYS A 137 -15.67 4.22 1.34
CA LYS A 137 -14.99 4.73 2.54
C LYS A 137 -13.46 4.60 2.45
N SER A 138 -12.95 3.51 1.88
CA SER A 138 -11.51 3.30 1.64
C SER A 138 -10.93 4.38 0.72
N ARG A 139 -11.66 4.78 -0.33
CA ARG A 139 -11.28 5.90 -1.21
C ARG A 139 -11.27 7.23 -0.48
N GLU A 140 -12.33 7.50 0.29
CA GLU A 140 -12.44 8.72 1.12
C GLU A 140 -11.27 8.84 2.11
N GLN A 141 -10.92 7.74 2.80
CA GLN A 141 -9.80 7.70 3.75
C GLN A 141 -8.46 7.94 3.05
N LEU A 142 -8.24 7.33 1.88
CA LEU A 142 -7.04 7.57 1.09
C LEU A 142 -6.91 9.06 0.70
N LYS A 143 -8.02 9.72 0.34
CA LYS A 143 -8.04 11.16 0.05
C LYS A 143 -7.63 11.99 1.25
N GLN A 144 -8.26 11.75 2.40
CA GLN A 144 -7.97 12.48 3.63
C GLN A 144 -6.49 12.32 4.04
N GLN A 145 -5.96 11.10 3.93
CA GLN A 145 -4.55 10.81 4.19
C GLN A 145 -3.63 11.56 3.23
N MET A 146 -3.92 11.55 1.92
CA MET A 146 -3.11 12.28 0.94
C MET A 146 -3.18 13.79 1.14
N SER A 147 -4.37 14.34 1.43
CA SER A 147 -4.56 15.78 1.68
C SER A 147 -3.81 16.26 2.93
N SER A 148 -3.82 15.47 4.01
CA SER A 148 -3.11 15.83 5.26
C SER A 148 -1.59 15.74 5.11
N ARG A 149 -1.07 14.78 4.34
CA ARG A 149 0.38 14.60 4.12
C ARG A 149 1.00 15.50 3.06
N ARG A 150 0.18 15.97 2.11
CA ARG A 150 0.64 16.79 0.98
C ARG A 150 1.58 17.95 1.36
N PRO A 151 1.30 18.78 2.39
CA PRO A 151 2.19 19.91 2.71
C PRO A 151 3.59 19.46 3.13
N HIS A 152 3.68 18.33 3.84
CA HIS A 152 4.96 17.74 4.23
C HIS A 152 5.72 17.22 3.01
N LEU A 153 5.04 16.51 2.10
CA LEU A 153 5.63 16.02 0.85
C LEU A 153 6.17 17.16 -0.01
N ILE A 154 5.41 18.25 -0.18
CA ILE A 154 5.87 19.42 -0.95
C ILE A 154 7.17 19.98 -0.37
N LYS A 155 7.22 20.20 0.95
CA LYS A 155 8.44 20.68 1.63
C LYS A 155 9.61 19.72 1.48
N ALA A 156 9.35 18.41 1.51
CA ALA A 156 10.40 17.40 1.31
C ALA A 156 10.94 17.46 -0.12
N LEU A 157 10.07 17.57 -1.14
CA LEU A 157 10.48 17.67 -2.54
C LEU A 157 11.24 18.95 -2.86
N GLU A 158 10.86 20.08 -2.24
CA GLU A 158 11.57 21.37 -2.40
C GLU A 158 13.02 21.32 -1.92
N ARG A 159 13.35 20.43 -0.97
CA ARG A 159 14.71 20.26 -0.46
C ARG A 159 15.58 19.38 -1.34
N ILE A 160 14.98 18.56 -2.19
CA ILE A 160 15.72 17.69 -3.12
C ILE A 160 16.14 18.56 -4.31
N GLN A 161 17.37 18.44 -4.80
CA GLN A 161 17.77 19.12 -6.04
C GLN A 161 17.02 18.56 -7.25
N ASP A 162 16.86 19.33 -8.31
CA ASP A 162 16.21 18.87 -9.53
C ASP A 162 17.05 17.78 -10.21
N PHE A 163 16.39 16.72 -10.70
CA PHE A 163 17.09 15.53 -11.18
C PHE A 163 16.30 14.77 -12.26
N TYR A 164 17.04 13.94 -12.98
CA TYR A 164 16.57 12.89 -13.86
C TYR A 164 17.08 11.54 -13.35
N MET A 165 16.21 10.52 -13.37
CA MET A 165 16.56 9.17 -12.95
C MET A 165 15.84 8.12 -13.79
N GLU A 166 16.55 7.04 -14.13
CA GLU A 166 15.98 5.85 -14.80
C GLU A 166 16.01 4.63 -13.87
N LEU A 167 14.84 4.03 -13.66
CA LEU A 167 14.68 2.78 -12.94
C LEU A 167 14.27 1.69 -13.91
N LYS A 168 15.18 0.75 -14.19
CA LYS A 168 14.89 -0.41 -15.01
C LYS A 168 14.28 -1.52 -14.17
N TRP A 169 13.14 -2.02 -14.61
CA TRP A 169 12.44 -3.18 -14.07
C TRP A 169 12.58 -4.36 -15.03
N ASP A 170 13.22 -5.44 -14.57
CA ASP A 170 13.31 -6.70 -15.29
C ASP A 170 12.58 -7.79 -14.48
N PHE A 171 11.50 -8.36 -15.02
CA PHE A 171 10.74 -9.42 -14.34
C PHE A 171 11.23 -10.80 -14.80
N GLN A 172 11.50 -11.69 -13.85
CA GLN A 172 12.05 -13.03 -14.09
C GLN A 172 11.23 -14.11 -13.37
N SER A 173 11.14 -15.30 -13.98
CA SER A 173 10.51 -16.48 -13.37
C SER A 173 11.44 -17.69 -13.34
N TRP A 174 11.34 -18.46 -12.27
CA TRP A 174 11.97 -19.79 -12.18
C TRP A 174 11.27 -20.83 -13.05
N VAL A 175 10.02 -20.55 -13.48
CA VAL A 175 9.26 -21.44 -14.36
C VAL A 175 9.87 -21.35 -15.78
N PRO A 176 10.26 -22.49 -16.39
CA PRO A 176 10.83 -22.50 -17.74
C PRO A 176 9.93 -21.77 -18.74
N LEU A 177 10.54 -21.06 -19.69
CA LEU A 177 9.91 -20.28 -20.77
C LEU A 177 9.08 -19.05 -20.32
N VAL A 178 8.56 -18.99 -19.09
CA VAL A 178 7.81 -17.83 -18.58
C VAL A 178 8.68 -16.57 -18.56
N SER A 179 9.96 -16.67 -18.25
CA SER A 179 10.89 -15.53 -18.28
C SER A 179 11.02 -14.85 -19.65
N ARG A 180 10.68 -15.53 -20.76
CA ARG A 180 10.79 -14.94 -22.11
C ARG A 180 9.64 -13.99 -22.45
N ILE A 181 8.54 -14.11 -21.73
CA ILE A 181 7.30 -13.36 -22.00
C ILE A 181 7.03 -12.31 -20.94
N LEU A 182 7.76 -12.32 -19.82
CA LEU A 182 7.62 -11.30 -18.79
C LEU A 182 8.03 -9.92 -19.30
N PRO A 183 7.33 -8.85 -18.86
CA PRO A 183 7.64 -7.51 -19.30
C PRO A 183 8.99 -7.07 -18.74
N SER A 184 9.55 -6.04 -19.38
CA SER A 184 10.59 -5.19 -18.81
C SER A 184 10.13 -3.75 -19.00
N ASP A 185 10.44 -2.88 -18.05
CA ASP A 185 10.09 -1.47 -18.12
C ASP A 185 11.27 -0.59 -17.73
N ILE A 186 11.29 0.65 -18.23
CA ILE A 186 12.21 1.69 -17.80
C ILE A 186 11.37 2.86 -17.33
N CYS A 187 11.21 2.97 -16.02
CA CYS A 187 10.53 4.07 -15.37
C CYS A 187 11.46 5.28 -15.35
N LYS A 188 11.07 6.38 -16.01
CA LYS A 188 11.82 7.64 -16.04
C LYS A 188 11.21 8.61 -15.07
N ILE A 189 12.00 9.12 -14.12
CA ILE A 189 11.56 10.07 -13.11
C ILE A 189 12.25 11.40 -13.37
N HIS A 190 11.44 12.42 -13.64
CA HIS A 190 11.84 13.81 -13.71
C HIS A 190 11.32 14.53 -12.47
N LYS A 191 12.17 15.29 -11.81
CA LYS A 191 11.79 16.09 -10.65
C LYS A 191 12.25 17.53 -10.84
N LYS A 192 11.32 18.49 -10.69
CA LYS A 192 11.59 19.93 -10.75
C LYS A 192 10.81 20.67 -9.66
N GLY A 193 11.49 21.38 -8.77
CA GLY A 193 10.87 22.06 -7.62
C GLY A 193 10.08 21.09 -6.74
N SER A 194 8.77 21.30 -6.60
CA SER A 194 7.86 20.36 -5.91
C SER A 194 7.03 19.48 -6.85
N SER A 195 7.42 19.42 -8.12
CA SER A 195 6.74 18.64 -9.15
C SER A 195 7.54 17.39 -9.52
N ILE A 196 6.82 16.29 -9.75
CA ILE A 196 7.39 15.02 -10.21
C ILE A 196 6.61 14.55 -11.43
N ARG A 197 7.33 14.08 -12.44
CA ARG A 197 6.81 13.33 -13.56
C ARG A 197 7.45 11.94 -13.58
N LEU A 198 6.63 10.92 -13.74
CA LEU A 198 7.05 9.53 -13.92
C LEU A 198 6.50 9.04 -15.26
N ASP A 199 7.38 8.67 -16.18
CA ASP A 199 7.00 8.03 -17.44
C ASP A 199 7.27 6.51 -17.33
N THR A 200 6.28 5.70 -17.69
CA THR A 200 6.36 4.23 -17.63
C THR A 200 5.68 3.61 -18.83
N THR A 201 6.19 2.47 -19.29
CA THR A 201 5.54 1.67 -20.33
C THR A 201 4.70 0.52 -19.78
N LEU A 202 4.76 0.27 -18.47
CA LEU A 202 4.05 -0.81 -17.80
C LEU A 202 2.90 -0.24 -16.96
N VAL A 203 1.69 -0.28 -17.53
CA VAL A 203 0.50 0.35 -16.95
C VAL A 203 0.03 -0.39 -15.70
N ASP A 204 -0.10 -1.72 -15.80
CA ASP A 204 -0.52 -2.57 -14.70
C ASP A 204 0.21 -3.91 -14.72
N PHE A 205 0.37 -4.50 -13.53
CA PHE A 205 0.92 -5.83 -13.34
C PHE A 205 0.10 -6.56 -12.29
N ASN A 206 -0.95 -7.25 -12.74
CA ASN A 206 -1.89 -7.99 -11.89
C ASN A 206 -2.11 -9.40 -12.40
N ASP A 207 -2.01 -10.39 -11.51
CA ASP A 207 -2.32 -11.80 -11.82
C ASP A 207 -1.68 -12.33 -13.11
N MET A 208 -0.43 -11.92 -13.39
CA MET A 208 0.33 -12.30 -14.58
C MET A 208 -0.25 -11.77 -15.90
N LYS A 209 -1.16 -10.78 -15.82
CA LYS A 209 -1.58 -9.91 -16.93
C LYS A 209 -0.82 -8.59 -16.79
N TRP A 210 -0.34 -8.08 -17.92
CA TRP A 210 0.29 -6.78 -17.99
C TRP A 210 -0.19 -6.02 -19.22
N GLU A 211 -0.35 -4.72 -19.05
CA GLU A 211 -0.71 -3.82 -20.12
C GLU A 211 0.49 -2.92 -20.42
N ARG A 212 0.81 -2.80 -21.71
CA ARG A 212 1.82 -1.86 -22.16
C ARG A 212 1.14 -0.59 -22.67
N GLY A 213 1.69 0.55 -22.32
CA GLY A 213 1.21 1.86 -22.74
C GLY A 213 2.36 2.85 -22.81
N ASP A 214 2.03 4.10 -23.11
CA ASP A 214 2.95 5.23 -22.96
C ASP A 214 2.30 6.18 -21.96
N ILE A 215 2.53 5.91 -20.67
CA ILE A 215 1.80 6.53 -19.57
C ILE A 215 2.71 7.47 -18.80
N SER A 216 2.25 8.70 -18.62
CA SER A 216 2.91 9.69 -17.77
C SER A 216 2.08 9.96 -16.53
N PHE A 217 2.66 9.77 -15.35
CA PHE A 217 2.10 10.23 -14.09
C PHE A 217 2.72 11.56 -13.70
N LEU A 218 1.88 12.51 -13.30
CA LEU A 218 2.29 13.86 -12.98
C LEU A 218 1.75 14.27 -11.61
N PHE A 219 2.66 14.65 -10.72
CA PHE A 219 2.37 15.33 -9.47
C PHE A 219 2.82 16.79 -9.54
N ARG A 220 1.87 17.71 -9.36
CA ARG A 220 2.08 19.17 -9.37
C ARG A 220 1.95 19.73 -7.96
N GLY A 221 3.08 19.91 -7.28
CA GLY A 221 3.15 20.44 -5.92
C GLY A 221 2.88 21.95 -5.82
N ASN A 222 3.26 22.71 -6.85
CA ASN A 222 3.23 24.17 -6.93
C ASN A 222 1.84 24.81 -7.17
N LEU A 223 0.78 24.01 -7.35
CA LEU A 223 -0.57 24.53 -7.51
C LEU A 223 -1.03 25.22 -6.21
N THR A 224 -1.05 26.56 -6.22
CA THR A 224 -1.49 27.37 -5.08
C THR A 224 -2.98 27.18 -4.79
N ASN A 225 -3.36 27.27 -3.51
CA ASN A 225 -4.77 27.21 -3.06
C ASN A 225 -5.68 28.22 -3.81
N ARG A 226 -5.14 29.30 -4.39
CA ARG A 226 -5.88 30.28 -5.21
C ARG A 226 -6.27 29.75 -6.60
N LYS A 227 -5.38 29.03 -7.29
CA LYS A 227 -5.69 28.37 -8.58
C LYS A 227 -6.59 27.14 -8.38
N ILE A 228 -6.49 26.50 -7.22
CA ILE A 228 -7.37 25.40 -6.76
C ILE A 228 -8.81 25.87 -6.49
N ARG A 229 -9.02 27.14 -6.11
CA ARG A 229 -10.34 27.67 -5.74
C ARG A 229 -11.13 28.24 -6.93
N ASN A 230 -10.45 28.67 -7.99
CA ASN A 230 -11.06 29.26 -9.18
C ASN A 230 -11.35 28.25 -10.30
N ASN A 231 -10.66 27.10 -10.32
CA ASN A 231 -11.01 25.95 -11.15
C ASN A 231 -11.55 24.86 -10.22
N ASN A 232 -12.65 24.19 -10.58
CA ASN A 232 -13.20 23.03 -9.84
C ASN A 232 -12.23 21.81 -9.75
N ASN A 233 -10.97 21.95 -10.16
CA ASN A 233 -9.96 20.91 -10.34
C ASN A 233 -8.69 21.17 -9.51
N GLY A 234 -8.81 21.07 -8.19
CA GLY A 234 -7.71 21.11 -7.22
C GLY A 234 -6.78 19.89 -7.21
N ASN A 235 -6.61 19.20 -8.34
CA ASN A 235 -5.93 17.91 -8.39
C ASN A 235 -4.45 18.10 -8.75
N SER A 236 -3.55 17.80 -7.80
CA SER A 236 -2.11 17.71 -8.08
C SER A 236 -1.74 16.53 -8.93
N LEU A 237 -2.58 15.50 -8.95
CA LEU A 237 -2.28 14.20 -9.51
C LEU A 237 -3.00 14.03 -10.84
N VAL A 238 -2.25 13.66 -11.87
CA VAL A 238 -2.73 13.47 -13.23
C VAL A 238 -2.07 12.22 -13.80
N VAL A 239 -2.84 11.41 -14.52
CA VAL A 239 -2.34 10.31 -15.32
C VAL A 239 -2.62 10.65 -16.78
N MET A 240 -1.64 10.48 -17.66
CA MET A 240 -1.74 10.81 -19.08
C MET A 240 -1.46 9.57 -19.91
N ASP A 241 -2.29 9.33 -20.91
CA ASP A 241 -2.07 8.36 -21.99
C ASP A 241 -1.54 9.15 -23.19
N ASN A 242 -0.24 9.08 -23.40
CA ASN A 242 0.43 9.88 -24.42
C ASN A 242 0.05 9.40 -25.84
N ALA A 243 -0.26 8.11 -26.00
CA ALA A 243 -0.66 7.53 -27.27
C ALA A 243 -2.09 7.95 -27.66
N ALA A 244 -3.00 7.96 -26.68
CA ALA A 244 -4.36 8.42 -26.88
C ALA A 244 -4.50 9.95 -26.83
N LYS A 245 -3.44 10.69 -26.47
CA LYS A 245 -3.48 12.13 -26.15
C LYS A 245 -4.61 12.45 -25.18
N ALA A 246 -4.74 11.61 -24.16
CA ALA A 246 -5.79 11.73 -23.16
C ALA A 246 -5.16 11.91 -21.79
N TYR A 247 -5.84 12.63 -20.91
CA TYR A 247 -5.46 12.67 -19.50
C TYR A 247 -6.65 12.43 -18.62
N GLN A 248 -6.39 11.82 -17.47
CA GLN A 248 -7.34 11.74 -16.38
C GLN A 248 -6.72 12.52 -15.23
N LEU A 249 -7.39 13.59 -14.82
CA LEU A 249 -7.11 14.12 -13.51
C LEU A 249 -7.47 13.01 -12.53
N MET A 250 -6.58 12.74 -11.58
CA MET A 250 -6.93 11.98 -10.38
C MET A 250 -7.80 12.90 -9.50
N SER A 251 -8.89 13.38 -10.09
CA SER A 251 -10.00 14.01 -9.45
C SER A 251 -10.72 12.91 -8.71
N HIS A 252 -11.04 13.20 -7.47
CA HIS A 252 -11.83 12.33 -6.62
C HIS A 252 -13.30 12.18 -7.09
N ARG A 253 -13.61 12.55 -8.34
CA ARG A 253 -14.83 12.23 -9.08
C ARG A 253 -14.51 11.19 -10.13
N THR A 254 -14.04 10.02 -9.69
CA THR A 254 -14.34 8.81 -10.45
C THR A 254 -15.86 8.74 -10.51
N THR A 255 -16.46 9.12 -11.64
CA THR A 255 -17.57 8.31 -12.14
C THR A 255 -16.95 6.93 -12.30
N MET A 256 -17.21 6.12 -11.29
CA MET A 256 -16.56 4.84 -11.07
C MET A 256 -16.68 3.98 -12.34
N PRO A 257 -15.79 3.00 -12.59
CA PRO A 257 -16.31 1.77 -13.19
C PRO A 257 -17.51 1.39 -12.34
N ASP A 258 -18.69 1.12 -12.92
CA ASP A 258 -19.94 0.93 -12.19
C ASP A 258 -19.63 0.23 -10.88
N SER A 259 -19.94 0.82 -9.72
CA SER A 259 -19.49 0.26 -8.42
C SER A 259 -19.83 -1.22 -8.30
N ASP A 260 -20.82 -1.65 -9.08
CA ASP A 260 -21.20 -3.03 -9.27
C ASP A 260 -20.18 -3.92 -9.98
N GLU A 261 -19.41 -3.45 -10.97
CA GLU A 261 -18.32 -4.17 -11.66
C GLU A 261 -17.16 -4.48 -10.71
N GLU A 262 -16.64 -3.48 -10.00
CA GLU A 262 -15.56 -3.69 -9.03
C GLU A 262 -16.00 -4.64 -7.91
N VAL A 263 -17.22 -4.46 -7.41
CA VAL A 263 -17.82 -5.39 -6.45
C VAL A 263 -18.00 -6.77 -7.09
N ASN A 264 -18.38 -6.87 -8.36
CA ASN A 264 -18.52 -8.16 -9.06
C ASN A 264 -17.18 -8.88 -9.17
N LEU A 265 -16.12 -8.14 -9.47
CA LEU A 265 -14.76 -8.67 -9.56
C LEU A 265 -14.31 -9.20 -8.20
N LEU A 266 -14.47 -8.42 -7.13
CA LEU A 266 -14.11 -8.85 -5.78
C LEU A 266 -14.90 -10.09 -5.33
N MET A 267 -16.17 -10.18 -5.71
CA MET A 267 -17.02 -11.33 -5.38
C MET A 267 -16.75 -12.57 -6.24
N SER A 268 -16.01 -12.47 -7.34
CA SER A 268 -15.69 -13.58 -8.26
C SER A 268 -14.22 -13.99 -8.25
N THR A 269 -13.35 -13.18 -7.64
CA THR A 269 -11.91 -13.42 -7.54
C THR A 269 -11.51 -13.83 -6.14
N ASP A 270 -10.38 -14.51 -6.04
CA ASP A 270 -9.86 -14.95 -4.76
C ASP A 270 -9.41 -13.76 -3.90
N ILE A 271 -9.66 -13.81 -2.60
CA ILE A 271 -9.09 -12.81 -1.67
C ILE A 271 -7.65 -13.20 -1.41
N ILE A 272 -6.70 -12.38 -1.87
CA ILE A 272 -5.27 -12.65 -1.77
C ILE A 272 -4.57 -11.59 -0.91
N VAL A 273 -3.77 -12.06 0.04
CA VAL A 273 -2.82 -11.22 0.79
C VAL A 273 -1.42 -11.80 0.59
N ALA A 274 -0.52 -11.00 0.03
CA ALA A 274 0.89 -11.34 -0.13
C ALA A 274 1.74 -10.38 0.70
N GLN A 275 2.44 -10.91 1.69
CA GLN A 275 3.26 -10.14 2.62
C GLN A 275 4.69 -10.66 2.62
N LEU A 276 5.64 -9.73 2.59
CA LEU A 276 7.04 -10.02 2.79
C LEU A 276 7.30 -10.12 4.30
N VAL A 277 7.71 -11.29 4.77
CA VAL A 277 8.08 -11.52 6.17
C VAL A 277 9.55 -11.14 6.32
N THR A 278 9.82 -10.15 7.16
CA THR A 278 11.13 -9.49 7.25
C THR A 278 11.82 -9.63 8.62
N LYS A 279 11.23 -10.40 9.54
CA LYS A 279 11.69 -10.48 10.94
C LYS A 279 13.12 -11.03 11.07
N ASP A 280 13.48 -11.96 10.19
CA ASP A 280 14.75 -12.70 10.25
C ASP A 280 15.63 -12.40 9.03
N VAL A 281 15.51 -11.20 8.46
CA VAL A 281 16.28 -10.83 7.26
C VAL A 281 17.71 -10.49 7.63
N GLU A 282 18.64 -11.25 7.04
CA GLU A 282 20.07 -11.06 7.22
C GLU A 282 20.74 -10.69 5.90
N PHE A 283 21.64 -9.72 5.97
CA PHE A 283 22.46 -9.28 4.85
C PHE A 283 23.87 -9.82 5.00
N THR A 284 24.31 -10.60 4.03
CA THR A 284 25.66 -11.21 4.00
C THR A 284 26.42 -10.72 2.79
N ARG A 285 27.71 -10.42 2.93
CA ARG A 285 28.56 -10.06 1.78
C ARG A 285 28.57 -11.23 0.80
N SER A 286 28.16 -10.98 -0.44
CA SER A 286 28.31 -11.98 -1.50
C SER A 286 29.79 -12.15 -1.80
N GLN A 287 30.23 -13.37 -2.04
CA GLN A 287 31.63 -13.67 -2.36
C GLN A 287 31.76 -14.21 -3.79
N SER A 288 32.86 -13.87 -4.46
CA SER A 288 33.25 -14.39 -5.77
C SER A 288 34.60 -15.12 -5.70
N GLY A 289 34.81 -16.08 -6.60
CA GLY A 289 36.05 -16.86 -6.73
C GLY A 289 35.93 -18.29 -6.20
N TRP A 290 36.51 -19.23 -6.96
CA TRP A 290 36.47 -20.67 -6.66
C TRP A 290 37.60 -21.14 -5.72
N ILE A 291 38.73 -20.43 -5.70
CA ILE A 291 39.94 -20.81 -4.95
C ILE A 291 40.25 -19.78 -3.86
N PHE A 292 40.11 -18.49 -4.17
CA PHE A 292 40.15 -17.39 -3.20
C PHE A 292 38.78 -16.74 -3.19
N ARG A 293 38.16 -16.64 -2.00
CA ARG A 293 36.87 -15.97 -1.83
C ARG A 293 37.14 -14.50 -1.55
N GLU A 294 36.71 -13.64 -2.46
CA GLU A 294 36.77 -12.19 -2.30
C GLU A 294 35.36 -11.63 -2.28
N ASP A 295 35.18 -10.50 -1.59
CA ASP A 295 33.92 -9.80 -1.56
C ASP A 295 33.53 -9.33 -2.97
N LYS A 296 32.32 -9.71 -3.37
CA LYS A 296 31.79 -9.42 -4.69
C LYS A 296 31.43 -7.94 -4.80
N ARG A 297 32.04 -7.28 -5.78
CA ARG A 297 31.70 -5.93 -6.23
C ARG A 297 31.20 -5.96 -7.65
N GLU A 298 30.35 -5.03 -8.00
CA GLU A 298 29.88 -4.83 -9.37
C GLU A 298 29.71 -3.34 -9.67
N THR A 299 29.64 -3.00 -10.96
CA THR A 299 29.31 -1.64 -11.40
C THR A 299 27.88 -1.64 -11.92
N VAL A 300 27.04 -0.76 -11.37
CA VAL A 300 25.64 -0.58 -11.76
C VAL A 300 25.49 0.82 -12.35
N GLY A 301 25.30 0.92 -13.66
CA GLY A 301 25.39 2.20 -14.36
C GLY A 301 26.79 2.77 -14.21
N GLN A 302 26.89 3.91 -13.51
CA GLN A 302 28.16 4.58 -13.18
C GLN A 302 28.63 4.36 -11.74
N PHE A 303 27.88 3.61 -10.93
CA PHE A 303 28.13 3.48 -9.50
C PHE A 303 28.83 2.16 -9.17
N HIS A 304 29.87 2.24 -8.33
CA HIS A 304 30.50 1.05 -7.78
C HIS A 304 29.69 0.56 -6.58
N ALA A 305 29.33 -0.72 -6.61
CA ALA A 305 28.43 -1.29 -5.64
C ALA A 305 29.00 -2.56 -5.02
N ASP A 306 28.79 -2.64 -3.73
CA ASP A 306 29.06 -3.81 -2.92
C ASP A 306 27.84 -4.74 -2.94
N VAL A 307 28.06 -6.03 -3.22
CA VAL A 307 26.97 -6.99 -3.41
C VAL A 307 26.70 -7.78 -2.14
N TYR A 308 25.45 -7.78 -1.70
CA TYR A 308 24.94 -8.49 -0.55
C TYR A 308 23.94 -9.57 -0.99
N GLY A 309 24.10 -10.77 -0.43
CA GLY A 309 23.07 -11.80 -0.46
C GLY A 309 22.12 -11.58 0.71
N VAL A 310 20.82 -11.60 0.42
CA VAL A 310 19.77 -11.42 1.42
C VAL A 310 19.15 -12.78 1.73
N GLN A 311 19.22 -13.16 3.00
CA GLN A 311 18.67 -14.40 3.53
C GLN A 311 17.47 -14.11 4.45
N GLY A 312 16.63 -15.12 4.70
CA GLY A 312 15.49 -14.98 5.60
C GLY A 312 14.27 -14.25 5.04
N ILE A 313 14.30 -13.84 3.76
CA ILE A 313 13.12 -13.28 3.09
C ILE A 313 12.14 -14.41 2.75
N ASN A 314 10.95 -14.35 3.34
CA ASN A 314 9.84 -15.23 2.98
C ASN A 314 8.67 -14.42 2.42
N LEU A 315 8.15 -14.82 1.26
CA LEU A 315 6.86 -14.31 0.77
C LEU A 315 5.77 -15.24 1.29
N GLU A 316 4.99 -14.75 2.24
CA GLU A 316 3.80 -15.44 2.71
C GLU A 316 2.60 -14.97 1.90
N THR A 317 1.96 -15.92 1.22
CA THR A 317 0.74 -15.69 0.44
C THR A 317 -0.40 -16.44 1.11
N LYS A 318 -1.42 -15.69 1.54
CA LYS A 318 -2.69 -16.23 2.04
C LYS A 318 -3.76 -16.01 0.99
N LYS A 319 -4.56 -17.04 0.78
CA LYS A 319 -5.65 -17.06 -0.21
C LYS A 319 -6.92 -17.54 0.45
N ARG A 320 -8.02 -16.80 0.32
CA ARG A 320 -9.37 -17.15 0.82
C ARG A 320 -10.37 -17.23 -0.33
N ARG A 321 -11.27 -18.21 -0.27
CA ARG A 321 -12.18 -18.56 -1.37
C ARG A 321 -13.58 -18.98 -0.90
N GLU A 322 -13.91 -18.78 0.38
CA GLU A 322 -15.21 -19.19 0.94
C GLU A 322 -16.42 -18.41 0.41
N HIS A 323 -16.19 -17.26 -0.23
CA HIS A 323 -17.22 -16.46 -0.89
C HIS A 323 -17.47 -16.86 -2.35
N LEU A 324 -16.61 -17.71 -2.93
CA LEU A 324 -16.65 -18.10 -4.34
C LEU A 324 -17.58 -19.29 -4.60
N THR A 325 -18.24 -19.28 -5.75
CA THR A 325 -19.02 -20.44 -6.23
C THR A 325 -18.11 -21.53 -6.79
N GLU A 326 -18.64 -22.74 -7.03
CA GLU A 326 -17.86 -23.81 -7.67
C GLU A 326 -17.41 -23.44 -9.09
N GLU A 327 -18.22 -22.69 -9.83
CA GLU A 327 -17.88 -22.15 -11.14
C GLU A 327 -16.69 -21.17 -11.05
N ASP A 328 -16.71 -20.28 -10.06
CA ASP A 328 -15.60 -19.34 -9.83
C ASP A 328 -14.32 -20.07 -9.45
N LEU A 329 -14.44 -21.09 -8.59
CA LEU A 329 -13.32 -21.93 -8.21
C LEU A 329 -12.74 -22.66 -9.42
N ALA A 330 -13.56 -23.10 -10.37
CA ALA A 330 -13.11 -23.72 -11.61
C ALA A 330 -12.40 -22.69 -12.52
N LYS A 331 -13.00 -21.52 -12.74
CA LYS A 331 -12.40 -20.42 -13.51
C LYS A 331 -11.06 -19.96 -12.91
N ASN A 332 -10.99 -19.82 -11.59
CA ASN A 332 -9.80 -19.36 -10.87
C ASN A 332 -8.75 -20.48 -10.64
N LYS A 333 -9.01 -21.71 -11.11
CA LYS A 333 -8.05 -22.83 -11.07
C LYS A 333 -7.24 -22.97 -12.36
N GLU A 334 -7.62 -22.30 -13.46
CA GLU A 334 -6.87 -22.43 -14.71
C GLU A 334 -5.38 -22.08 -14.50
N PRO A 335 -4.46 -22.94 -14.98
CA PRO A 335 -3.05 -22.72 -14.78
C PRO A 335 -2.62 -21.47 -15.53
N VAL A 336 -1.94 -20.57 -14.82
CA VAL A 336 -1.30 -19.35 -15.32
C VAL A 336 -0.55 -19.56 -16.64
N LEU A 337 0.00 -20.76 -16.87
CA LEU A 337 0.73 -21.12 -18.09
C LEU A 337 -0.16 -21.17 -19.35
N GLU A 338 -1.41 -21.66 -19.26
CA GLU A 338 -2.34 -21.70 -20.41
C GLU A 338 -2.87 -20.31 -20.78
N THR A 339 -2.96 -19.43 -19.78
CA THR A 339 -3.32 -18.01 -19.96
C THR A 339 -2.25 -17.25 -20.76
N LEU A 340 -0.98 -17.65 -20.62
CA LEU A 340 0.16 -17.02 -21.28
C LEU A 340 0.38 -17.51 -22.73
N THR A 341 -0.16 -18.68 -23.10
CA THR A 341 -0.01 -19.28 -24.44
C THR A 341 -1.16 -18.97 -25.40
N LYS A 342 -2.31 -18.47 -24.92
CA LYS A 342 -3.41 -18.02 -25.79
C LYS A 342 -3.15 -16.58 -26.24
N THR A 343 -2.69 -16.44 -27.47
CA THR A 343 -2.35 -15.18 -28.15
C THR A 343 -3.60 -14.35 -28.47
N ASN A 344 -4.08 -13.54 -27.53
CA ASN A 344 -4.49 -12.14 -27.75
C ASN A 344 -4.98 -11.52 -26.43
N PRO A 345 -4.31 -10.49 -25.87
CA PRO A 345 -4.84 -9.72 -24.75
C PRO A 345 -6.12 -8.94 -25.13
N GLU A 346 -6.22 -8.50 -26.39
CA GLU A 346 -7.35 -7.68 -26.88
C GLU A 346 -8.65 -8.49 -27.07
N SER A 347 -8.59 -9.80 -27.30
CA SER A 347 -9.80 -10.61 -27.51
C SER A 347 -10.55 -10.94 -26.22
N ARG A 348 -9.98 -10.64 -25.04
CA ARG A 348 -10.73 -10.76 -23.78
C ARG A 348 -11.63 -9.56 -23.49
N PHE A 349 -11.26 -8.37 -23.97
CA PHE A 349 -12.09 -7.18 -23.77
C PHE A 349 -13.36 -7.19 -24.62
N CYS A 350 -13.36 -7.87 -25.77
CA CYS A 350 -14.53 -7.92 -26.65
C CYS A 350 -15.45 -9.13 -26.40
N ASP A 351 -14.93 -10.29 -25.97
CA ASP A 351 -15.76 -11.50 -25.75
C ASP A 351 -16.29 -11.63 -24.31
N GLU A 352 -15.74 -10.91 -23.30
CA GLU A 352 -16.25 -10.95 -21.91
C GLU A 352 -17.32 -9.88 -21.62
N MET A 353 -17.63 -8.99 -22.57
CA MET A 353 -18.71 -7.98 -22.42
C MET A 353 -20.11 -8.53 -22.71
N GLU A 354 -20.24 -9.78 -23.17
CA GLU A 354 -21.52 -10.47 -23.23
C GLU A 354 -21.83 -11.07 -21.84
N ASP A 355 -22.68 -10.35 -21.11
CA ASP A 355 -23.32 -10.68 -19.82
C ASP A 355 -22.45 -10.57 -18.54
N LEU A 356 -22.21 -9.33 -18.09
CA LEU A 356 -21.85 -9.05 -16.69
C LEU A 356 -23.03 -9.43 -15.77
N VAL A 357 -23.14 -10.71 -15.40
CA VAL A 357 -24.11 -11.16 -14.40
C VAL A 357 -23.75 -10.55 -13.06
N ILE A 358 -24.57 -9.61 -12.58
CA ILE A 358 -24.44 -9.01 -11.25
C ILE A 358 -24.65 -10.09 -10.21
N ARG A 359 -23.60 -10.43 -9.45
CA ARG A 359 -23.69 -11.45 -8.39
C ARG A 359 -24.62 -11.02 -7.26
N PRO A 360 -25.62 -11.81 -6.87
CA PRO A 360 -26.40 -11.47 -5.68
C PRO A 360 -25.53 -11.50 -4.42
N SER A 361 -25.97 -10.80 -3.38
CA SER A 361 -25.33 -10.91 -2.06
C SER A 361 -25.42 -12.34 -1.54
N LEU A 362 -24.36 -12.81 -0.90
CA LEU A 362 -24.37 -14.09 -0.20
C LEU A 362 -25.33 -14.04 1.00
N PRO A 363 -25.86 -15.19 1.46
CA PRO A 363 -26.70 -15.22 2.66
C PRO A 363 -25.95 -14.68 3.90
N LYS A 364 -26.66 -14.36 4.98
CA LYS A 364 -25.96 -13.94 6.21
C LYS A 364 -25.13 -15.11 6.77
N PRO A 365 -23.95 -14.86 7.34
CA PRO A 365 -23.17 -15.85 8.07
C PRO A 365 -24.02 -16.52 9.15
N PRO A 366 -23.76 -17.80 9.47
CA PRO A 366 -24.40 -18.44 10.61
C PRO A 366 -23.98 -17.70 11.90
N LYS A 367 -24.87 -17.72 12.90
CA LYS A 367 -24.55 -17.17 14.22
C LYS A 367 -23.29 -17.86 14.77
N PRO A 368 -22.36 -17.10 15.38
CA PRO A 368 -21.15 -17.67 15.95
C PRO A 368 -21.53 -18.67 17.05
N LYS A 369 -20.81 -19.79 17.12
CA LYS A 369 -20.97 -20.75 18.22
C LYS A 369 -20.27 -20.28 19.49
N ALA A 370 -19.21 -19.50 19.34
CA ALA A 370 -18.45 -18.96 20.45
C ALA A 370 -19.15 -17.75 21.05
N THR A 371 -19.04 -17.59 22.36
CA THR A 371 -19.40 -16.37 23.10
C THR A 371 -18.31 -15.30 22.98
N TRP A 372 -18.61 -14.07 23.37
CA TRP A 372 -17.61 -12.99 23.43
C TRP A 372 -16.47 -13.37 24.39
N GLU A 373 -16.80 -13.96 25.54
CA GLU A 373 -15.84 -14.37 26.56
C GLU A 373 -14.90 -15.48 26.06
N GLU A 374 -15.43 -16.46 25.32
CA GLU A 374 -14.62 -17.50 24.68
C GLU A 374 -13.73 -16.92 23.58
N TYR A 375 -14.24 -15.94 22.82
CA TYR A 375 -13.46 -15.25 21.80
C TYR A 375 -12.30 -14.48 22.40
N ILE A 376 -12.54 -13.57 23.35
CA ILE A 376 -11.49 -12.66 23.85
C ILE A 376 -10.46 -13.36 24.74
N ARG A 377 -10.79 -14.52 25.31
CA ARG A 377 -9.85 -15.35 26.10
C ARG A 377 -9.06 -16.34 25.25
N ALA A 378 -9.35 -16.45 23.96
CA ALA A 378 -8.61 -17.34 23.08
C ALA A 378 -7.17 -16.86 22.86
N VAL A 379 -6.29 -17.79 22.47
CA VAL A 379 -4.88 -17.51 22.22
C VAL A 379 -4.77 -16.42 21.13
N PRO A 380 -3.99 -15.35 21.36
CA PRO A 380 -3.76 -14.30 20.36
C PRO A 380 -3.41 -14.86 18.98
N GLY A 381 -4.05 -14.33 17.94
CA GLY A 381 -3.90 -14.81 16.56
C GLY A 381 -4.64 -16.11 16.20
N SER A 382 -5.17 -16.85 17.18
CA SER A 382 -5.96 -18.07 16.98
C SER A 382 -7.37 -17.96 17.59
N PRO A 383 -8.20 -16.99 17.16
CA PRO A 383 -9.56 -16.83 17.69
C PRO A 383 -10.45 -18.01 17.31
N PRO A 384 -11.52 -18.29 18.09
CA PRO A 384 -12.58 -19.15 17.62
C PRO A 384 -13.18 -18.55 16.35
N HIS A 385 -13.59 -19.43 15.46
CA HIS A 385 -14.05 -19.05 14.15
C HIS A 385 -15.37 -18.25 14.20
N LEU A 386 -15.35 -17.03 13.66
CA LEU A 386 -16.52 -16.16 13.54
C LEU A 386 -17.09 -16.21 12.11
N GLY A 387 -18.41 -16.36 11.98
CA GLY A 387 -19.09 -16.31 10.69
C GLY A 387 -18.96 -17.56 9.81
N ARG A 388 -18.59 -17.38 8.53
CA ARG A 388 -18.56 -18.44 7.50
C ARG A 388 -17.27 -19.26 7.52
N PRO A 389 -17.32 -20.61 7.50
CA PRO A 389 -16.13 -21.45 7.49
C PRO A 389 -15.11 -21.02 6.43
N LEU A 390 -13.88 -20.74 6.85
CA LEU A 390 -12.83 -20.26 5.96
C LEU A 390 -12.30 -21.36 5.03
N ASN A 391 -12.30 -21.10 3.73
CA ASN A 391 -11.57 -21.89 2.75
C ASN A 391 -10.25 -21.18 2.45
N SER A 392 -9.28 -21.39 3.33
CA SER A 392 -7.98 -20.71 3.26
C SER A 392 -6.86 -21.63 2.82
N LYS A 393 -5.94 -21.10 2.01
CA LYS A 393 -4.67 -21.73 1.66
C LYS A 393 -3.56 -20.74 1.96
N VAL A 394 -2.62 -21.17 2.82
CA VAL A 394 -1.40 -20.42 3.11
C VAL A 394 -0.24 -21.09 2.38
N SER A 395 0.58 -20.29 1.73
CA SER A 395 1.82 -20.74 1.09
C SER A 395 2.92 -19.78 1.50
N SER A 396 4.02 -20.31 2.02
CA SER A 396 5.23 -19.56 2.29
C SER A 396 6.33 -20.04 1.36
N LYS A 397 7.07 -19.10 0.78
CA LYS A 397 8.22 -19.42 -0.08
C LYS A 397 9.39 -18.54 0.31
N ALA A 398 10.52 -19.18 0.60
CA ALA A 398 11.78 -18.51 0.82
C ALA A 398 12.36 -17.99 -0.50
N PHE A 399 12.89 -16.78 -0.47
CA PHE A 399 13.56 -16.15 -1.60
C PHE A 399 14.99 -15.82 -1.23
N LYS A 400 15.90 -16.17 -2.13
CA LYS A 400 17.24 -15.59 -2.14
C LYS A 400 17.17 -14.34 -2.98
N ALA A 401 17.53 -13.21 -2.38
CA ALA A 401 17.58 -11.93 -3.06
C ALA A 401 19.03 -11.44 -3.09
N THR A 402 19.34 -10.64 -4.10
CA THR A 402 20.62 -9.94 -4.22
C THR A 402 20.36 -8.44 -4.09
N LEU A 403 21.22 -7.77 -3.35
CA LEU A 403 21.17 -6.33 -3.14
C LEU A 403 22.55 -5.75 -3.46
N ALA A 404 22.62 -4.71 -4.29
CA ALA A 404 23.86 -3.98 -4.53
C ALA A 404 23.75 -2.57 -3.95
N MET A 405 24.66 -2.24 -3.05
CA MET A 405 24.67 -0.98 -2.30
C MET A 405 25.86 -0.12 -2.71
N SER A 406 25.64 1.16 -2.95
CA SER A 406 26.68 2.13 -3.30
C SER A 406 26.62 3.32 -2.35
N GLU A 407 27.75 3.65 -1.72
CA GLU A 407 27.87 4.86 -0.88
C GLU A 407 28.02 6.13 -1.73
N ASP A 408 28.43 5.98 -2.99
CA ASP A 408 28.68 7.08 -3.91
C ASP A 408 27.39 7.60 -4.59
N PHE A 409 26.25 6.97 -4.34
CA PHE A 409 25.00 7.41 -4.94
C PHE A 409 24.56 8.76 -4.34
N PRO A 410 24.24 9.76 -5.17
CA PRO A 410 24.02 11.14 -4.71
C PRO A 410 22.70 11.40 -3.97
N MET A 411 21.87 10.37 -3.78
CA MET A 411 20.56 10.45 -3.15
C MET A 411 20.49 9.52 -1.94
N THR A 412 19.76 9.92 -0.90
CA THR A 412 19.51 9.07 0.26
C THR A 412 18.27 8.20 0.06
N VAL A 413 18.16 7.12 0.84
CA VAL A 413 16.95 6.28 0.86
C VAL A 413 15.71 7.07 1.30
N GLU A 414 15.87 8.03 2.21
CA GLU A 414 14.77 8.91 2.65
C GLU A 414 14.23 9.77 1.51
N MET A 415 15.12 10.33 0.67
CA MET A 415 14.71 11.08 -0.52
C MET A 415 13.94 10.20 -1.50
N LEU A 416 14.40 8.95 -1.74
CA LEU A 416 13.69 7.98 -2.56
C LEU A 416 12.30 7.67 -2.00
N LEU A 417 12.17 7.49 -0.68
CA LEU A 417 10.88 7.21 -0.04
C LEU A 417 9.86 8.35 -0.25
N ASN A 418 10.32 9.61 -0.20
CA ASN A 418 9.47 10.78 -0.48
C ASN A 418 9.00 10.81 -1.94
N ILE A 419 9.87 10.47 -2.90
CA ILE A 419 9.52 10.36 -4.32
C ILE A 419 8.52 9.23 -4.53
N LEU A 420 8.83 8.03 -4.01
CA LEU A 420 7.96 6.86 -4.14
C LEU A 420 6.59 7.11 -3.51
N GLU A 421 6.50 7.83 -2.39
CA GLU A 421 5.20 8.18 -1.78
C GLU A 421 4.29 8.93 -2.74
N VAL A 422 4.84 9.83 -3.57
CA VAL A 422 4.08 10.57 -4.57
C VAL A 422 3.68 9.68 -5.75
N VAL A 423 4.58 8.79 -6.20
CA VAL A 423 4.37 7.94 -7.39
C VAL A 423 3.82 6.54 -7.07
N THR A 424 3.18 6.36 -5.90
CA THR A 424 2.65 5.06 -5.44
C THR A 424 1.31 4.55 -6.01
N PRO A 425 0.65 5.09 -7.07
CA PRO A 425 -0.49 4.38 -7.65
C PRO A 425 -0.11 2.96 -8.12
N PHE A 426 1.13 2.77 -8.58
CA PHE A 426 1.59 1.52 -9.14
C PHE A 426 1.99 0.49 -8.07
N LYS A 427 1.37 -0.70 -8.13
CA LYS A 427 1.56 -1.80 -7.17
C LYS A 427 3.02 -2.25 -7.05
N HIS A 428 3.78 -2.26 -8.15
CA HIS A 428 5.19 -2.66 -8.14
C HIS A 428 6.09 -1.61 -7.43
N LEU A 429 5.82 -0.31 -7.59
CA LEU A 429 6.52 0.76 -6.84
C LEU A 429 6.21 0.71 -5.35
N LYS A 430 4.99 0.30 -4.97
CA LYS A 430 4.66 0.02 -3.56
C LYS A 430 5.53 -1.10 -2.98
N LYS A 431 5.79 -2.18 -3.73
CA LYS A 431 6.69 -3.26 -3.29
C LYS A 431 8.13 -2.80 -3.14
N LEU A 432 8.63 -1.96 -4.06
CA LEU A 432 9.93 -1.31 -3.89
C LEU A 432 9.97 -0.47 -2.61
N ARG A 433 8.95 0.37 -2.37
CA ARG A 433 8.84 1.17 -1.14
C ARG A 433 8.85 0.29 0.12
N GLU A 434 8.03 -0.76 0.17
CA GLU A 434 8.01 -1.73 1.29
C GLU A 434 9.41 -2.31 1.53
N PHE A 435 10.15 -2.62 0.48
CA PHE A 435 11.52 -3.16 0.60
C PHE A 435 12.53 -2.13 1.11
N VAL A 436 12.56 -0.92 0.54
CA VAL A 436 13.55 0.09 0.94
C VAL A 436 13.29 0.69 2.33
N THR A 437 12.11 0.46 2.92
CA THR A 437 11.85 0.78 4.34
C THR A 437 12.51 -0.19 5.33
N MET A 438 13.07 -1.31 4.86
CA MET A 438 13.85 -2.21 5.72
C MET A 438 15.16 -1.55 6.15
N LYS A 439 15.78 -2.09 7.20
CA LYS A 439 17.14 -1.72 7.59
C LYS A 439 18.13 -2.28 6.57
N LEU A 440 18.37 -1.53 5.50
CA LEU A 440 19.34 -1.88 4.48
C LEU A 440 20.79 -1.73 5.01
N PRO A 441 21.78 -2.40 4.40
CA PRO A 441 23.19 -2.10 4.64
C PRO A 441 23.55 -0.64 4.33
N PRO A 442 24.75 -0.15 4.70
CA PRO A 442 25.19 1.20 4.37
C PRO A 442 25.15 1.51 2.87
N GLY A 443 24.83 2.76 2.53
CA GLY A 443 24.73 3.26 1.16
C GLY A 443 23.32 3.25 0.58
N PHE A 444 23.23 3.47 -0.73
CA PHE A 444 21.99 3.49 -1.50
C PHE A 444 21.82 2.21 -2.33
N PRO A 445 20.61 1.63 -2.41
CA PRO A 445 20.39 0.39 -3.14
C PRO A 445 20.29 0.63 -4.66
N VAL A 446 21.42 0.57 -5.36
CA VAL A 446 21.47 0.77 -6.83
C VAL A 446 20.95 -0.43 -7.64
N LYS A 447 20.87 -1.62 -7.03
CA LYS A 447 20.26 -2.80 -7.63
C LYS A 447 19.57 -3.66 -6.59
N ILE A 448 18.32 -4.04 -6.84
CA ILE A 448 17.47 -4.78 -5.90
C ILE A 448 16.80 -5.94 -6.64
N GLU A 449 16.88 -7.16 -6.09
CA GLU A 449 16.09 -8.29 -6.55
C GLU A 449 15.04 -8.64 -5.49
N ILE A 450 13.75 -8.43 -5.79
CA ILE A 450 12.66 -8.70 -4.83
C ILE A 450 11.60 -9.64 -5.41
N PRO A 451 11.04 -10.54 -4.59
CA PRO A 451 9.89 -11.33 -4.99
C PRO A 451 8.65 -10.43 -5.13
N ILE A 452 8.04 -10.44 -6.31
CA ILE A 452 6.76 -9.76 -6.55
C ILE A 452 5.60 -10.75 -6.41
N LEU A 453 5.75 -11.95 -6.97
CA LEU A 453 4.80 -13.06 -6.88
C LEU A 453 5.55 -14.36 -6.54
N PRO A 454 4.88 -15.44 -6.08
CA PRO A 454 5.54 -16.71 -5.75
C PRO A 454 6.42 -17.28 -6.86
N THR A 455 6.13 -16.96 -8.12
CA THR A 455 6.89 -17.39 -9.30
C THR A 455 7.66 -16.29 -9.99
N ILE A 456 7.54 -15.02 -9.56
CA ILE A 456 8.16 -13.87 -10.23
C ILE A 456 9.00 -13.06 -9.26
N THR A 457 10.24 -12.82 -9.67
CA THR A 457 11.16 -11.87 -9.04
C THR A 457 11.29 -10.66 -9.96
N ALA A 458 11.20 -9.45 -9.40
CA ALA A 458 11.58 -8.23 -10.11
C ALA A 458 13.01 -7.86 -9.74
N LYS A 459 13.81 -7.60 -10.75
CA LYS A 459 15.12 -6.99 -10.64
C LYS A 459 15.00 -5.52 -11.01
N ILE A 460 15.27 -4.66 -10.05
CA ILE A 460 15.17 -3.20 -10.15
C ILE A 460 16.59 -2.67 -10.20
N THR A 461 16.92 -1.89 -11.21
CA THR A 461 18.27 -1.32 -11.40
C THR A 461 18.16 0.19 -11.59
N PHE A 462 18.86 0.95 -10.77
CA PHE A 462 19.01 2.40 -10.95
C PHE A 462 20.06 2.62 -12.04
N GLN A 463 19.59 2.77 -13.27
CA GLN A 463 20.41 2.70 -14.47
C GLN A 463 21.15 4.01 -14.72
N GLU A 464 20.44 5.13 -14.55
CA GLU A 464 20.97 6.48 -14.76
C GLU A 464 20.46 7.40 -13.66
N PHE A 465 21.33 8.31 -13.21
CA PHE A 465 20.96 9.41 -12.33
C PHE A 465 21.83 10.63 -12.65
N ALA A 466 21.18 11.79 -12.78
CA ALA A 466 21.87 13.06 -12.88
C ALA A 466 21.05 14.16 -12.23
N PHE A 467 21.70 15.04 -11.48
CA PHE A 467 21.11 16.34 -11.17
C PHE A 467 21.01 17.17 -12.45
N ARG A 468 19.89 17.89 -12.62
CA ARG A 468 19.55 18.60 -13.85
C ARG A 468 18.97 19.96 -13.51
N ASP A 469 19.61 21.00 -14.04
CA ASP A 469 19.15 22.38 -13.89
C ASP A 469 18.42 22.87 -15.15
N ASP A 470 18.43 22.05 -16.21
CA ASP A 470 17.92 22.35 -17.56
C ASP A 470 16.55 21.70 -17.85
N LEU A 471 15.89 21.12 -16.84
CA LEU A 471 14.56 20.52 -17.01
C LEU A 471 13.55 21.60 -17.41
N LYS A 472 12.90 21.42 -18.57
CA LYS A 472 11.86 22.33 -19.07
C LYS A 472 10.61 22.25 -18.18
N GLU A 473 9.99 23.41 -17.92
CA GLU A 473 8.75 23.46 -17.12
C GLU A 473 7.58 22.75 -17.81
N GLU A 474 7.54 22.81 -19.14
CA GLU A 474 6.55 22.15 -20.01
C GLU A 474 6.44 20.64 -19.76
N LEU A 475 7.51 19.98 -19.30
CA LEU A 475 7.48 18.56 -18.95
C LEU A 475 6.50 18.26 -17.81
N PHE A 476 6.22 19.24 -16.96
CA PHE A 476 5.38 19.13 -15.76
C PHE A 476 3.99 19.73 -15.95
N GLU A 477 3.59 19.97 -17.21
CA GLU A 477 2.29 20.46 -17.60
C GLU A 477 1.55 19.43 -18.46
N ILE A 478 0.22 19.56 -18.53
CA ILE A 478 -0.59 18.75 -19.44
C ILE A 478 -0.49 19.40 -20.81
N PRO A 479 -0.09 18.67 -21.88
CA PRO A 479 -0.03 19.25 -23.20
C PRO A 479 -1.40 19.80 -23.64
N PRO A 480 -1.44 20.95 -24.34
CA PRO A 480 -2.69 21.63 -24.66
C PRO A 480 -3.57 20.87 -25.66
N ASP A 481 -3.00 19.93 -26.40
CA ASP A 481 -3.69 19.06 -27.35
C ASP A 481 -4.25 17.78 -26.73
N TYR A 482 -4.15 17.61 -25.40
CA TYR A 482 -4.68 16.45 -24.70
C TYR A 482 -6.11 16.69 -24.20
N GLU A 483 -6.96 15.67 -24.28
CA GLU A 483 -8.35 15.73 -23.86
C GLU A 483 -8.58 15.02 -22.51
N GLU A 484 -9.45 15.57 -21.66
CA GLU A 484 -9.79 14.94 -20.38
C GLU A 484 -10.72 13.74 -20.59
N CYS A 485 -10.29 12.56 -20.16
CA CYS A 485 -11.04 11.30 -20.24
C CYS A 485 -11.26 10.72 -18.84
N LEU A 486 -12.50 10.78 -18.35
CA LEU A 486 -12.82 10.44 -16.95
C LEU A 486 -12.65 8.96 -16.59
N ASN A 487 -12.78 8.05 -17.56
CA ASN A 487 -12.82 6.61 -17.32
C ASN A 487 -11.65 5.85 -17.98
N ARG A 488 -10.62 6.53 -18.47
CA ARG A 488 -9.52 5.88 -19.21
C ARG A 488 -8.70 4.93 -18.34
N PHE A 489 -8.50 5.28 -17.07
CA PHE A 489 -7.65 4.57 -16.12
C PHE A 489 -8.42 4.03 -14.92
N ALA A 490 -9.62 3.49 -15.13
CA ALA A 490 -10.50 3.02 -14.05
C ALA A 490 -9.86 1.97 -13.09
N GLY A 491 -8.76 1.33 -13.47
CA GLY A 491 -8.02 0.34 -12.68
C GLY A 491 -6.73 0.81 -11.98
N LEU A 492 -6.31 2.08 -12.14
CA LEU A 492 -5.07 2.63 -11.56
C LEU A 492 -5.22 3.20 -10.14
#